data_AF-A0A7S2DPD3-F1
#
_entry.id   AF-A0A7S2DPD3-F1
#
_cell.length_a   1.000
_cell.length_b   1.000
_cell.length_c   1.000
_cell.angle_alpha   90.00
_cell.angle_beta   90.00
_cell.angle_gamma   90.00
#
_symmetry.space_group_name_H-M   'P 1'
#
loop_
_entity.id
_entity.type
_entity.pdbx_description
1 polymer ?
#
loop_
_entity_poly.entity_id
_entity_poly.type
_entity_poly.pdbx_seq_one_letter_code
_entity_poly.pdbx_strand_id
1 'polypeptide(L)'
;LKVLADLFLQIDRDGSGELTVDEFFSSLQNKKVKQMLDLLEVKVSEMEEVWNTLDDGDGLLTIKEFTTGMRRMKGEAQAKDVLQSIKQLRHTSLSQMELKAQVDQFGSKLVGLESRVKKITGDTGEVVGLFQEMHHRLSAHVERLVRQQTVATRQR
;
A
#
# COMPACT_ATOMS: atom_id res chain seq x y z
N LEU A 1 29.84 21.77 5.90
CA LEU A 1 29.33 20.82 4.89
C LEU A 1 30.31 19.67 4.66
N LYS A 2 31.57 19.92 4.24
CA LYS A 2 32.58 18.84 4.07
C LYS A 2 32.73 17.93 5.30
N VAL A 3 32.81 18.52 6.50
CA VAL A 3 32.94 17.75 7.76
C VAL A 3 31.79 16.75 7.99
N LEU A 4 30.56 17.06 7.58
CA LEU A 4 29.42 16.13 7.74
C LEU A 4 29.47 15.00 6.71
N ALA A 5 29.89 15.28 5.48
CA ALA A 5 30.09 14.27 4.45
C ALA A 5 31.28 13.34 4.78
N ASP A 6 32.39 13.90 5.29
CA ASP A 6 33.55 13.14 5.74
C ASP A 6 33.24 12.27 6.98
N LEU A 7 32.30 12.73 7.81
CA LEU A 7 31.78 11.96 8.94
C LEU A 7 30.91 10.81 8.43
N PHE A 8 29.98 11.08 7.51
CA PHE A 8 29.12 10.07 6.89
C PHE A 8 29.94 8.91 6.33
N LEU A 9 30.97 9.20 5.54
CA LEU A 9 31.88 8.18 4.97
C LEU A 9 32.68 7.39 6.01
N GLN A 10 32.79 7.86 7.26
CA GLN A 10 33.43 7.11 8.34
C GLN A 10 32.43 6.24 9.12
N ILE A 11 31.13 6.54 9.01
CA ILE A 11 30.07 5.79 9.65
C ILE A 11 29.58 4.66 8.73
N ASP A 12 29.48 4.96 7.45
CA ASP A 12 29.17 4.02 6.36
C ASP A 12 30.30 3.00 6.25
N ARG A 13 30.15 1.85 6.91
CA ARG A 13 31.23 0.86 7.03
C ARG A 13 31.28 -0.04 5.80
N ASP A 14 30.12 -0.32 5.24
CA ASP A 14 29.98 -1.15 4.05
C ASP A 14 30.17 -0.35 2.74
N GLY A 15 30.17 0.99 2.82
CA GLY A 15 30.37 1.87 1.69
C GLY A 15 29.16 1.90 0.75
N SER A 16 27.98 1.56 1.26
CA SER A 16 26.72 1.52 0.50
C SER A 16 26.26 2.91 0.08
N GLY A 17 26.71 3.97 0.76
CA GLY A 17 26.23 5.33 0.57
C GLY A 17 24.97 5.65 1.40
N GLU A 18 24.55 4.72 2.26
CA GLU A 18 23.39 4.80 3.14
C GLU A 18 23.82 4.32 4.54
N LEU A 19 23.24 4.87 5.61
CA LEU A 19 23.50 4.39 6.96
C LEU A 19 22.33 3.56 7.45
N THR A 20 22.62 2.35 7.88
CA THR A 20 21.66 1.53 8.64
C THR A 20 21.54 2.03 10.08
N VAL A 21 20.43 1.65 10.75
CA VAL A 21 20.24 1.90 12.19
C VAL A 21 21.46 1.42 12.99
N ASP A 22 21.93 0.21 12.70
CA ASP A 22 23.06 -0.39 13.42
C ASP A 22 24.36 0.39 13.22
N GLU A 23 24.64 0.85 12.00
CA GLU A 23 25.82 1.67 11.71
C GLU A 23 25.74 3.02 12.40
N PHE A 24 24.59 3.67 12.36
CA PHE A 24 24.37 4.95 13.01
C PHE A 24 24.54 4.86 14.53
N PHE A 25 23.91 3.91 15.21
CA PHE A 25 24.07 3.75 16.66
C PHE A 25 25.47 3.24 17.04
N SER A 26 26.08 2.37 16.23
CA SER A 26 27.48 1.95 16.41
C SER A 26 28.45 3.13 16.27
N SER A 27 28.11 4.11 15.43
CA SER A 27 28.92 5.30 15.22
C SER A 27 28.97 6.23 16.42
N LEU A 28 27.99 6.14 17.34
CA LEU A 28 27.97 6.93 18.57
C LEU A 28 29.18 6.63 19.46
N GLN A 29 29.87 5.50 19.28
CA GLN A 29 31.13 5.21 19.97
C GLN A 29 32.34 5.94 19.37
N ASN A 30 32.22 6.45 18.14
CA ASN A 30 33.28 7.19 17.47
C ASN A 30 33.42 8.60 18.08
N LYS A 31 34.63 8.92 18.54
CA LYS A 31 34.96 10.21 19.17
C LYS A 31 34.62 11.41 18.28
N LYS A 32 34.78 11.30 16.97
CA LYS A 32 34.44 12.39 16.02
C LYS A 32 32.94 12.61 15.91
N VAL A 33 32.15 11.54 15.96
CA VAL A 33 30.68 11.62 15.95
C VAL A 33 30.22 12.30 17.23
N LYS A 34 30.70 11.87 18.41
CA LYS A 34 30.37 12.53 19.69
C LYS A 34 30.70 14.02 19.69
N GLN A 35 31.90 14.40 19.24
CA GLN A 35 32.29 15.81 19.15
C GLN A 35 31.40 16.64 18.22
N MET A 36 30.91 16.05 17.13
CA MET A 36 29.97 16.72 16.24
C MET A 36 28.60 16.88 16.91
N LEU A 37 28.11 15.86 17.61
CA LEU A 37 26.84 15.92 18.33
C LEU A 37 26.86 16.98 19.43
N ASP A 38 27.98 17.07 20.16
CA ASP A 38 28.21 18.14 21.14
C ASP A 38 28.17 19.54 20.48
N LEU A 39 28.75 19.68 19.28
CA LEU A 39 28.73 20.93 18.50
C LEU A 39 27.34 21.28 17.96
N LEU A 40 26.47 20.29 17.84
CA LEU A 40 25.07 20.42 17.44
C LEU A 40 24.13 20.54 18.63
N GLU A 41 24.66 20.51 19.85
CA GLU A 41 23.90 20.55 21.12
C GLU A 41 22.89 19.40 21.26
N VAL A 42 23.14 18.27 20.60
CA VAL A 42 22.28 17.08 20.62
C VAL A 42 22.83 16.08 21.63
N LYS A 43 21.99 15.62 22.56
CA LYS A 43 22.41 14.62 23.55
C LYS A 43 22.35 13.22 22.99
N VAL A 44 23.22 12.33 23.48
CA VAL A 44 23.19 10.90 23.12
C VAL A 44 21.83 10.26 23.45
N SER A 45 21.15 10.73 24.50
CA SER A 45 19.80 10.27 24.87
C SER A 45 18.72 10.62 23.83
N GLU A 46 18.96 11.61 22.98
CA GLU A 46 18.02 12.09 21.95
C GLU A 46 18.30 11.41 20.60
N MET A 47 19.30 10.53 20.48
CA MET A 47 19.72 9.95 19.20
C MET A 47 18.64 9.12 18.52
N GLU A 48 17.75 8.50 19.29
CA GLU A 48 16.59 7.78 18.74
C GLU A 48 15.59 8.74 18.11
N GLU A 49 15.32 9.88 18.77
CA GLU A 49 14.48 10.94 18.19
C GLU A 49 15.14 11.56 16.97
N VAL A 50 16.46 11.74 16.99
CA VAL A 50 17.23 12.23 15.84
C VAL A 50 17.14 11.26 14.68
N TRP A 51 17.36 9.97 14.91
CA TRP A 51 17.20 8.95 13.88
C TRP A 51 15.81 9.05 13.23
N ASN A 52 14.76 9.00 14.05
CA ASN A 52 13.38 9.07 13.59
C ASN A 52 13.02 10.40 12.89
N THR A 53 13.75 11.48 13.18
CA THR A 53 13.55 12.79 12.54
C THR A 53 14.29 12.89 11.21
N LEU A 54 15.42 12.20 11.07
CA LEU A 54 16.23 12.19 9.87
C LEU A 54 15.69 11.21 8.82
N ASP A 55 15.21 10.05 9.26
CA ASP A 55 14.69 8.96 8.43
C ASP A 55 13.36 9.37 7.77
N ASP A 56 13.21 9.09 6.49
CA ASP A 56 11.97 9.34 5.75
C ASP A 56 10.98 8.16 5.81
N GLY A 57 11.36 7.10 6.54
CA GLY A 57 10.56 5.94 6.86
C GLY A 57 10.98 4.68 6.09
N ASP A 58 12.07 4.72 5.33
CA ASP A 58 12.66 3.56 4.68
C ASP A 58 13.61 2.77 5.59
N GLY A 59 13.96 3.32 6.75
CA GLY A 59 14.85 2.70 7.74
C GLY A 59 16.33 2.84 7.41
N LEU A 60 16.67 3.73 6.46
CA LEU A 60 18.01 4.03 6.01
C LEU A 60 18.23 5.55 6.03
N LEU A 61 19.46 5.98 6.27
CA LEU A 61 19.82 7.41 6.16
C LEU A 61 20.78 7.62 5.01
N THR A 62 20.31 8.23 3.94
CA THR A 62 21.18 8.71 2.87
C THR A 62 22.03 9.88 3.37
N ILE A 63 23.13 10.15 2.68
CA ILE A 63 23.97 11.34 2.96
C ILE A 63 23.17 12.64 2.89
N LYS A 64 22.08 12.70 2.10
CA LYS A 64 21.23 13.88 1.99
C LYS A 64 20.34 14.03 3.20
N GLU A 65 19.65 12.99 3.68
CA GLU A 65 18.88 13.07 4.94
C GLU A 65 19.80 13.47 6.08
N PHE A 66 20.93 12.76 6.24
CA PHE A 66 21.85 12.99 7.34
C PHE A 66 22.39 14.43 7.34
N THR A 67 22.96 14.90 6.22
CA THR A 67 23.56 16.24 6.18
C THR A 67 22.52 17.37 6.23
N THR A 68 21.34 17.16 5.64
CA THR A 68 20.26 18.18 5.62
C THR A 68 19.59 18.27 6.97
N GLY A 69 19.24 17.14 7.58
CA GLY A 69 18.54 17.12 8.85
C GLY A 69 19.45 17.56 10.01
N MET A 70 20.73 17.16 10.03
CA MET A 70 21.68 17.69 11.02
C MET A 70 21.90 19.20 10.90
N ARG A 71 21.83 19.74 9.67
CA ARG A 71 21.85 21.19 9.46
C ARG A 71 20.59 21.89 9.98
N ARG A 72 19.42 21.26 9.81
CA ARG A 72 18.14 21.78 10.26
C ARG A 72 18.01 21.74 11.78
N MET A 73 18.58 20.74 12.45
CA MET A 73 18.56 20.68 13.92
C MET A 73 19.43 21.73 14.60
N LYS A 74 20.54 22.16 13.96
CA LYS A 74 21.43 23.20 14.52
C LYS A 74 20.86 24.62 14.48
N GLY A 75 19.76 24.86 13.76
CA GLY A 75 19.27 26.21 13.50
C GLY A 75 17.77 26.32 13.66
N GLU A 76 17.29 27.53 13.93
CA GLU A 76 15.86 27.82 13.80
C GLU A 76 15.40 27.49 12.38
N ALA A 77 14.27 26.78 12.26
CA ALA A 77 13.64 26.56 10.97
C ALA A 77 13.41 27.93 10.32
N GLN A 78 14.05 28.18 9.18
CA GLN A 78 13.92 29.47 8.52
C GLN A 78 12.49 29.57 7.95
N ALA A 79 11.96 30.79 7.80
CA ALA A 79 10.62 31.00 7.25
C ALA A 79 10.41 30.27 5.90
N LYS A 80 11.46 30.11 5.10
CA LYS A 80 11.45 29.34 3.84
C LYS A 80 11.19 27.85 4.03
N ASP A 81 11.73 27.24 5.11
CA ASP A 81 11.57 25.81 5.41
C ASP A 81 10.12 25.54 5.81
N VAL A 82 9.54 26.41 6.64
CA VAL A 82 8.10 26.35 7.01
C VAL A 82 7.20 26.51 5.78
N LEU A 83 7.50 27.48 4.91
CA LEU A 83 6.74 27.68 3.67
C LEU A 83 6.85 26.48 2.72
N GLN A 84 8.01 25.83 2.65
CA GLN A 84 8.20 24.60 1.88
C GLN A 84 7.36 23.45 2.45
N SER A 85 7.34 23.25 3.76
CA SER A 85 6.49 22.26 4.42
C SER A 85 5.00 22.54 4.17
N ILE A 86 4.55 23.80 4.26
CA ILE A 86 3.16 24.17 3.93
C ILE A 86 2.82 23.87 2.46
N LYS A 87 3.77 24.11 1.53
CA LYS A 87 3.57 23.79 0.11
C LYS A 87 3.46 22.28 -0.10
N GLN A 88 4.34 21.49 0.52
CA GLN A 88 4.29 20.02 0.45
C GLN A 88 3.00 19.48 1.06
N LEU A 89 2.59 19.96 2.24
CA LEU A 89 1.32 19.59 2.87
C LEU A 89 0.11 19.88 1.97
N ARG A 90 0.06 21.06 1.33
CA ARG A 90 -1.00 21.39 0.37
C ARG A 90 -1.00 20.45 -0.83
N HIS A 91 0.17 20.15 -1.38
CA HIS A 91 0.29 19.23 -2.50
C HIS A 91 -0.20 17.82 -2.12
N THR A 92 0.30 17.27 -1.01
CA THR A 92 -0.10 15.95 -0.50
C THR A 92 -1.59 15.89 -0.19
N SER A 93 -2.17 16.95 0.39
CA SER A 93 -3.60 17.03 0.66
C SER A 93 -4.44 16.99 -0.62
N LEU A 94 -4.03 17.68 -1.69
CA LEU A 94 -4.71 17.62 -2.98
C LEU A 94 -4.65 16.21 -3.58
N SER A 95 -3.48 15.58 -3.58
CA SER A 95 -3.32 14.20 -4.07
C SER A 95 -4.15 13.20 -3.25
N GLN A 96 -4.28 13.40 -1.93
CA GLN A 96 -5.14 12.59 -1.08
C GLN A 96 -6.63 12.74 -1.45
N MET A 97 -7.09 13.96 -1.76
CA MET A 97 -8.47 14.19 -2.19
C MET A 97 -8.78 13.48 -3.51
N GLU A 98 -7.84 13.53 -4.45
CA GLU A 98 -7.99 12.83 -5.74
C GLU A 98 -8.03 11.31 -5.56
N LEU A 99 -7.12 10.75 -4.76
CA LEU A 99 -7.11 9.32 -4.46
C LEU A 99 -8.42 8.89 -3.78
N LYS A 100 -8.92 9.68 -2.83
CA LYS A 100 -10.20 9.41 -2.18
C LYS A 100 -11.35 9.39 -3.18
N ALA A 101 -11.42 10.36 -4.09
CA ALA A 101 -12.45 10.41 -5.12
C ALA A 101 -12.41 9.18 -6.04
N GLN A 102 -11.22 8.71 -6.40
CA GLN A 102 -11.07 7.48 -7.19
C GLN A 102 -11.58 6.25 -6.42
N VAL A 103 -11.22 6.11 -5.14
CA VAL A 103 -11.70 5.00 -4.29
C VAL A 103 -13.22 4.99 -4.19
N ASP A 104 -13.84 6.15 -3.95
CA ASP A 104 -15.29 6.29 -3.88
C ASP A 104 -15.95 5.90 -5.24
N GLN A 105 -15.33 6.29 -6.37
CA GLN A 105 -15.79 5.91 -7.69
C GLN A 105 -15.69 4.39 -7.93
N PHE A 106 -14.57 3.76 -7.55
CA PHE A 106 -14.40 2.31 -7.65
C PHE A 106 -15.43 1.56 -6.80
N GLY A 107 -15.68 2.01 -5.57
CA GLY A 107 -16.71 1.45 -4.70
C GLY A 107 -18.08 1.44 -5.36
N SER A 108 -18.49 2.57 -5.97
CA SER A 108 -19.77 2.66 -6.68
C SER A 108 -19.88 1.70 -7.87
N LYS A 109 -18.78 1.52 -8.63
CA LYS A 109 -18.73 0.58 -9.76
C LYS A 109 -18.83 -0.87 -9.30
N LEU A 110 -18.19 -1.23 -8.19
CA LEU A 110 -18.26 -2.57 -7.61
C LEU A 110 -19.69 -2.92 -7.18
N VAL A 111 -20.37 -2.02 -6.45
CA VAL A 111 -21.78 -2.21 -6.07
C VAL A 111 -22.66 -2.38 -7.32
N GLY A 112 -22.42 -1.58 -8.36
CA GLY A 112 -23.13 -1.74 -9.64
C GLY A 112 -22.88 -3.09 -10.30
N LEU A 113 -21.64 -3.60 -10.24
CA LEU A 113 -21.28 -4.91 -10.79
C LEU A 113 -21.92 -6.05 -10.00
N GLU A 114 -21.90 -5.99 -8.67
CA GLU A 114 -22.55 -6.98 -7.79
C GLU A 114 -24.04 -7.10 -8.09
N SER A 115 -24.73 -5.96 -8.27
CA SER A 115 -26.15 -5.93 -8.65
C SER A 115 -26.39 -6.61 -10.00
N ARG A 116 -25.54 -6.35 -11.00
CA ARG A 116 -25.62 -6.99 -12.32
C ARG A 116 -25.37 -8.50 -12.24
N VAL A 117 -24.37 -8.93 -11.48
CA VAL A 117 -24.08 -10.36 -11.26
C VAL A 117 -25.28 -11.04 -10.61
N LYS A 118 -25.84 -10.45 -9.55
CA LYS A 118 -27.01 -11.00 -8.86
C LYS A 118 -28.21 -11.16 -9.80
N LYS A 119 -28.44 -10.18 -10.68
CA LYS A 119 -29.50 -10.26 -11.70
C LYS A 119 -29.26 -11.40 -12.69
N ILE A 120 -28.04 -11.49 -13.24
CA ILE A 120 -27.67 -12.57 -14.19
C ILE A 120 -27.83 -13.95 -13.54
N THR A 121 -27.41 -14.12 -12.28
CA THR A 121 -27.58 -15.38 -11.56
C THR A 121 -29.06 -15.73 -11.37
N GLY A 122 -29.91 -14.73 -11.07
CA GLY A 122 -31.36 -14.90 -11.01
C GLY A 122 -31.96 -15.35 -12.34
N ASP A 123 -31.71 -14.58 -13.41
CA ASP A 123 -32.20 -14.86 -14.76
C ASP A 123 -31.75 -16.26 -15.24
N THR A 124 -30.49 -16.64 -14.95
CA THR A 124 -29.95 -17.96 -15.30
C THR A 124 -30.65 -19.08 -14.52
N GLY A 125 -30.97 -18.85 -13.24
CA GLY A 125 -31.71 -19.81 -12.42
C GLY A 125 -33.11 -20.08 -12.97
N GLU A 126 -33.82 -19.04 -13.42
CA GLU A 126 -35.13 -19.19 -14.08
C GLU A 126 -35.04 -20.01 -15.36
N VAL A 127 -34.04 -19.73 -16.21
CA VAL A 127 -33.80 -20.47 -17.45
C VAL A 127 -33.53 -21.96 -17.16
N VAL A 128 -32.66 -22.25 -16.19
CA VAL A 128 -32.38 -23.64 -15.78
C VAL A 128 -33.65 -24.35 -15.29
N GLY A 129 -34.48 -23.67 -14.49
CA GLY A 129 -35.76 -24.21 -14.03
C GLY A 129 -36.72 -24.56 -15.18
N LEU A 130 -36.82 -23.70 -16.20
CA LEU A 130 -37.62 -23.97 -17.38
C LEU A 130 -37.12 -25.19 -18.17
N PHE A 131 -35.79 -25.32 -18.32
CA PHE A 131 -35.19 -26.50 -18.99
C PHE A 131 -35.46 -27.79 -18.21
N GLN A 132 -35.39 -27.76 -16.87
CA GLN A 132 -35.71 -28.92 -16.03
C GLN A 132 -37.17 -29.35 -16.18
N GLU A 133 -38.11 -28.40 -16.16
CA GLU A 133 -39.53 -28.66 -16.34
C GLU A 133 -39.82 -29.23 -17.74
N MET A 134 -39.22 -28.63 -18.78
CA MET A 134 -39.34 -29.13 -20.16
C MET A 134 -38.80 -30.55 -20.28
N HIS A 135 -37.63 -30.83 -19.70
CA HIS A 135 -37.03 -32.16 -19.69
C HIS A 135 -37.95 -33.17 -19.00
N HIS A 136 -38.47 -32.85 -17.81
CA HIS A 136 -39.39 -33.72 -17.06
C HIS A 136 -40.64 -34.06 -17.88
N ARG A 137 -41.26 -33.05 -18.52
CA ARG A 137 -42.44 -33.26 -19.39
C ARG A 137 -42.12 -34.13 -20.60
N LEU A 138 -40.97 -33.91 -21.23
CA LEU A 138 -40.55 -34.67 -22.40
C LEU A 138 -40.29 -36.14 -22.03
N SER A 139 -39.56 -36.39 -20.92
CA SER A 139 -39.32 -37.75 -20.41
C SER A 139 -40.64 -38.46 -20.11
N ALA A 140 -41.57 -37.81 -19.41
CA ALA A 140 -42.88 -38.38 -19.11
C ALA A 140 -43.70 -38.68 -20.39
N HIS A 141 -43.60 -37.83 -21.41
CA HIS A 141 -44.27 -38.06 -22.70
C HIS A 141 -43.68 -39.27 -23.44
N VAL A 142 -42.35 -39.37 -23.50
CA VAL A 142 -41.63 -40.50 -24.11
C VAL A 142 -42.00 -41.81 -23.43
N GLU A 143 -42.02 -41.86 -22.09
CA GLU A 143 -42.43 -43.06 -21.34
C GLU A 143 -43.87 -43.49 -21.69
N ARG A 144 -44.80 -42.55 -21.84
CA ARG A 144 -46.19 -42.85 -22.22
C ARG A 144 -46.26 -43.46 -23.62
N LEU A 145 -45.53 -42.90 -24.60
CA LEU A 145 -45.50 -43.43 -25.96
C LEU A 145 -44.95 -44.85 -26.01
N VAL A 146 -43.86 -45.13 -25.28
CA VAL A 146 -43.27 -46.47 -25.20
C VAL A 146 -44.25 -47.46 -24.57
N ARG A 147 -44.95 -47.09 -23.49
CA ARG A 147 -45.98 -47.94 -22.87
C ARG A 147 -47.13 -48.24 -23.85
N GLN A 148 -47.62 -47.25 -24.60
CA GLN A 148 -48.70 -47.43 -25.57
C GLN A 148 -48.31 -48.38 -26.71
N GLN A 149 -47.10 -48.24 -27.27
CA GLN A 149 -46.59 -49.17 -28.28
C GLN A 149 -46.48 -50.61 -27.73
N THR A 150 -45.93 -50.76 -26.52
CA THR A 150 -45.73 -52.08 -25.90
C THR A 150 -47.05 -52.84 -25.69
N VAL A 151 -48.12 -52.12 -25.30
CA VAL A 151 -49.46 -52.69 -25.14
C VAL A 151 -50.05 -53.07 -26.51
N ALA A 152 -49.91 -52.22 -27.52
CA ALA A 152 -50.40 -52.49 -28.88
C ALA A 152 -49.72 -53.70 -29.54
N THR A 153 -48.44 -53.94 -29.26
CA THR A 153 -47.70 -55.10 -29.77
C THR A 153 -48.06 -56.41 -29.05
N ARG A 154 -48.54 -56.36 -27.80
CA ARG A 154 -48.96 -57.56 -27.02
C ARG A 154 -50.38 -58.03 -27.30
N GLN A 155 -51.22 -57.22 -27.95
CA GLN A 155 -52.61 -57.54 -28.29
C GLN A 155 -52.78 -58.07 -29.73
N ARG A 156 -51.68 -58.20 -30.48
CA ARG A 156 -51.62 -58.88 -31.78
C ARG A 156 -50.91 -60.22 -31.62
#